data_AF-A0A2D9XJ57-F1
#
_entry.id   AF-A0A2D9XJ57-F1
#
_cell.length_a   1.000
_cell.length_b   1.000
_cell.length_c   1.000
_cell.angle_alpha   90.00
_cell.angle_beta   90.00
_cell.angle_gamma   90.00
#
_symmetry.space_group_name_H-M   'P 1'
#
loop_
_entity.id
_entity.type
_entity.pdbx_description
1 polymer ?
#
loop_
_entity_poly.entity_id
_entity_poly.type
_entity_poly.pdbx_seq_one_letter_code
_entity_poly.pdbx_strand_id
1 'polypeptide(L)'
;MKNQIELMVNLNIKMLFIICVFINTIHTHAQFETHENKYNIYAVNIPSTLSFANEPSPIYQLDIKERYDKEILINTYWQSKTILLIKRSKKYFSIIEPILKQHNIPDDFKYLAVAESGLENVTSPSGAK
;
A
#
# COMPACT_ATOMS: atom_id res chain seq x y z
N MET A 1 -30.70 41.17 35.38
CA MET A 1 -30.18 39.80 35.52
C MET A 1 -30.34 38.96 34.25
N LYS A 2 -31.53 38.86 33.64
CA LYS A 2 -31.77 37.98 32.48
C LYS A 2 -30.85 38.27 31.27
N ASN A 3 -30.67 39.53 30.88
CA ASN A 3 -29.77 39.91 29.77
C ASN A 3 -28.28 39.63 30.05
N GLN A 4 -27.85 39.69 31.31
CA GLN A 4 -26.47 39.34 31.68
C GLN A 4 -26.23 37.84 31.63
N ILE A 5 -27.24 37.04 32.01
CA ILE A 5 -27.20 35.57 31.89
C ILE A 5 -27.18 35.16 30.41
N GLU A 6 -28.03 35.75 29.57
CA GLU A 6 -28.04 35.49 28.12
C GLU A 6 -26.72 35.86 27.45
N LEU A 7 -26.11 36.98 27.85
CA LEU A 7 -24.79 37.38 27.34
C LEU A 7 -23.71 36.36 27.72
N MET A 8 -23.72 35.86 28.96
CA MET A 8 -22.77 34.87 29.45
C MET A 8 -22.94 33.51 28.75
N VAL A 9 -24.19 33.10 28.49
CA VAL A 9 -24.50 31.86 27.75
C VAL A 9 -24.01 31.96 26.30
N ASN A 10 -24.30 33.07 25.61
CA ASN A 10 -23.85 33.28 24.24
C ASN A 10 -22.32 33.35 24.11
N LEU A 11 -21.63 33.89 25.10
CA LEU A 11 -20.16 33.91 25.13
C LEU A 11 -19.57 32.50 25.28
N ASN A 12 -20.15 31.67 26.16
CA ASN A 12 -19.72 30.28 26.34
C ASN A 12 -19.95 29.43 25.08
N ILE A 13 -21.07 29.62 24.37
CA ILE A 13 -21.35 28.91 23.12
C ILE A 13 -20.33 29.28 22.04
N LYS A 14 -19.96 30.57 21.91
CA LYS A 14 -18.93 31.01 20.98
C LYS A 14 -17.54 30.45 21.33
N MET A 15 -17.20 30.40 22.62
CA MET A 15 -15.95 29.78 23.08
C MET A 15 -15.91 28.28 22.77
N LEU A 16 -17.01 27.56 22.98
CA LEU A 16 -17.11 26.14 22.65
C LEU A 16 -16.95 25.89 21.15
N PHE A 17 -17.56 26.73 20.32
CA PHE A 17 -17.42 26.64 18.86
C PHE A 17 -15.96 26.83 18.40
N ILE A 18 -15.25 27.81 18.97
CA ILE A 18 -13.84 28.06 18.66
C ILE A 18 -12.98 26.84 19.04
N ILE A 19 -13.20 26.27 20.22
CA ILE A 19 -12.48 25.06 20.68
C ILE A 19 -12.73 23.88 19.72
N CYS A 20 -13.97 23.67 19.28
CA CYS A 20 -14.30 22.63 18.31
C CYS A 20 -13.56 22.81 16.98
N VAL A 21 -13.42 24.04 16.48
CA VAL A 21 -12.66 24.31 15.24
C VAL A 21 -11.18 23.99 15.43
N PHE A 22 -10.59 24.31 16.59
CA PHE A 22 -9.19 23.99 16.89
C PHE A 22 -8.92 22.48 17.03
N ILE A 23 -9.85 21.71 17.58
CA ILE A 23 -9.69 20.24 17.67
C ILE A 23 -9.66 19.61 16.27
N ASN A 24 -10.50 20.10 15.35
CA ASN A 24 -10.57 19.58 13.98
C ASN A 24 -9.29 19.88 13.18
N THR A 25 -8.64 21.03 13.38
CA THR A 25 -7.38 21.34 12.70
C THR A 25 -6.22 20.47 13.19
N ILE A 26 -6.16 20.18 14.50
CA ILE A 26 -5.11 19.28 15.06
C ILE A 26 -5.21 17.86 14.48
N HIS A 27 -6.42 17.39 14.17
CA HIS A 27 -6.62 16.05 13.61
C HIS A 27 -6.19 15.91 12.13
N THR A 28 -5.84 17.03 11.47
CA THR A 28 -5.36 17.06 10.08
C THR A 28 -3.85 17.13 9.91
N HIS A 29 -3.07 16.82 10.96
CA HIS A 29 -1.65 16.60 10.77
C HIS A 29 -1.43 15.21 10.15
N ALA A 30 -0.93 15.19 8.91
CA ALA A 30 -0.28 14.01 8.39
C ALA A 30 0.84 13.63 9.38
N GLN A 31 0.73 12.46 10.01
CA GLN A 31 1.75 11.93 10.92
C GLN A 31 3.04 11.68 10.14
N PHE A 32 3.92 12.66 10.09
CA PHE A 32 5.34 12.41 9.84
C PHE A 32 6.03 12.46 11.19
N GLU A 33 6.03 11.32 11.90
CA GLU A 33 6.95 11.14 13.01
C GLU A 33 8.36 11.12 12.43
N THR A 34 9.15 12.15 12.71
CA THR A 34 10.58 12.18 12.42
C THR A 34 11.30 11.27 13.39
N HIS A 35 11.03 9.97 13.33
CA HIS A 35 11.97 9.01 13.88
C HIS A 35 13.22 9.11 13.02
N GLU A 36 14.33 9.60 13.59
CA GLU A 36 15.68 9.49 13.04
C GLU A 36 16.13 8.02 12.99
N ASN A 37 15.30 7.14 12.44
CA ASN A 37 15.71 5.81 12.06
C ASN A 37 16.67 5.98 10.89
N LYS A 38 17.95 5.77 11.17
CA LYS A 38 19.03 5.77 10.17
C LYS A 38 18.69 4.72 9.12
N TYR A 39 18.11 5.19 8.02
CA TYR A 39 17.70 4.33 6.91
C TYR A 39 18.96 3.71 6.30
N ASN A 40 19.13 2.40 6.49
CA ASN A 40 20.27 1.66 6.00
C ASN A 40 19.82 0.76 4.85
N ILE A 41 20.58 0.79 3.75
CA ILE A 41 20.35 -0.02 2.56
C ILE A 41 21.25 -1.24 2.65
N TYR A 42 20.65 -2.42 2.53
CA TYR A 42 21.30 -3.73 2.51
C TYR A 42 20.92 -4.52 1.26
N ALA A 43 21.81 -5.41 0.82
CA ALA A 43 21.45 -6.43 -0.16
C ALA A 43 20.46 -7.42 0.48
N VAL A 44 19.46 -7.85 -0.29
CA VAL A 44 18.48 -8.85 0.16
C VAL A 44 19.01 -10.24 -0.17
N ASN A 45 18.90 -11.17 0.78
CA ASN A 45 19.33 -12.54 0.54
C ASN A 45 18.41 -13.23 -0.48
N ILE A 46 19.02 -13.82 -1.51
CA ILE A 46 18.30 -14.61 -2.51
C ILE A 46 17.99 -15.99 -1.90
N PRO A 47 16.73 -16.46 -1.96
CA PRO A 47 16.38 -17.79 -1.46
C PRO A 47 17.01 -18.90 -2.30
N SER A 48 17.27 -20.06 -1.69
CA SER A 48 17.81 -21.24 -2.40
C SER A 48 16.81 -21.90 -3.33
N THR A 49 15.51 -21.71 -3.09
CA THR A 49 14.41 -22.27 -3.88
C THR A 49 13.31 -21.23 -4.06
N LEU A 50 12.71 -21.19 -5.24
CA LEU A 50 11.57 -20.32 -5.56
C LEU A 50 10.57 -21.13 -6.41
N SER A 51 9.28 -20.88 -6.21
CA SER A 51 8.22 -21.49 -7.02
C SER A 51 7.15 -20.45 -7.36
N PHE A 52 6.47 -20.64 -8.48
CA PHE A 52 5.33 -19.84 -8.91
C PHE A 52 4.33 -20.75 -9.61
N ALA A 53 3.04 -20.58 -9.32
CA ALA A 53 1.95 -21.38 -9.87
C ALA A 53 2.17 -22.91 -9.69
N ASN A 54 2.65 -23.31 -8.52
CA ASN A 54 3.06 -24.69 -8.19
C ASN A 54 4.23 -25.26 -9.02
N GLU A 55 4.93 -24.43 -9.80
CA GLU A 55 6.09 -24.85 -10.58
C GLU A 55 7.39 -24.28 -9.99
N PRO A 56 8.49 -25.06 -9.95
CA PRO A 56 9.78 -24.57 -9.49
C PRO A 56 10.34 -23.54 -10.49
N SER A 57 10.75 -22.38 -9.98
CA SER A 57 11.41 -21.35 -10.78
C SER A 57 12.89 -21.69 -10.98
N PRO A 58 13.45 -21.54 -12.19
CA PRO A 58 14.84 -21.86 -12.51
C PRO A 58 15.85 -20.83 -11.99
N ILE A 59 15.85 -20.56 -10.68
CA ILE A 59 16.74 -19.57 -10.03
C ILE A 59 18.22 -19.97 -10.02
N TYR A 60 18.54 -21.20 -10.44
CA TYR A 60 19.90 -21.67 -10.66
C TYR A 60 20.51 -21.13 -11.97
N GLN A 61 19.68 -20.65 -12.91
CA GLN A 61 20.15 -20.00 -14.12
C GLN A 61 20.63 -18.57 -13.79
N LEU A 62 21.82 -18.20 -14.25
CA LEU A 62 22.49 -16.97 -13.85
C LEU A 62 21.70 -15.72 -14.23
N ASP A 63 21.18 -15.67 -15.45
CA ASP A 63 20.37 -14.58 -15.97
C ASP A 63 19.07 -14.36 -15.17
N ILE A 64 18.42 -15.46 -14.77
CA ILE A 64 17.20 -15.41 -13.96
C ILE A 64 17.51 -14.96 -12.54
N LYS A 65 18.62 -15.45 -11.97
CA LYS A 65 19.09 -15.04 -10.65
C LYS A 65 19.41 -13.54 -10.60
N GLU A 66 20.10 -13.01 -11.61
CA GLU A 66 20.41 -11.57 -11.73
C GLU A 66 19.14 -10.72 -11.86
N ARG A 67 18.17 -11.17 -12.67
CA ARG A 67 16.87 -10.50 -12.80
C ARG A 67 16.10 -10.49 -11.48
N TYR A 68 16.07 -11.63 -10.78
CA TYR A 68 15.43 -11.74 -9.48
C TYR A 68 16.05 -10.81 -8.44
N ASP A 69 17.39 -10.80 -8.34
CA ASP A 69 18.13 -9.93 -7.41
C ASP A 69 17.81 -8.46 -7.65
N LYS A 70 17.83 -8.03 -8.91
CA LYS A 70 17.47 -6.67 -9.32
C LYS A 70 16.03 -6.31 -8.92
N GLU A 71 15.07 -7.16 -9.25
CA GLU A 71 13.65 -6.87 -8.97
C GLU A 71 13.35 -6.83 -7.47
N ILE A 72 13.95 -7.72 -6.67
CA ILE A 72 13.81 -7.69 -5.21
C ILE A 72 14.41 -6.41 -4.63
N LEU A 73 15.59 -5.99 -5.10
CA LEU A 73 16.23 -4.76 -4.63
C LEU A 73 15.37 -3.53 -4.93
N ILE A 74 14.83 -3.43 -6.15
CA ILE A 74 13.94 -2.34 -6.56
C ILE A 74 12.68 -2.30 -5.69
N ASN A 75 12.00 -3.43 -5.52
CA ASN A 75 10.74 -3.47 -4.77
C ASN A 75 10.92 -3.27 -3.25
N THR A 76 12.08 -3.63 -2.71
CA THR A 76 12.41 -3.44 -1.28
C THR A 76 12.56 -1.94 -0.96
N TYR A 77 13.16 -1.17 -1.86
CA TYR A 77 13.48 0.24 -1.58
C TYR A 77 12.54 1.25 -2.26
N TRP A 78 11.61 0.79 -3.10
CA TRP A 78 10.55 1.64 -3.67
C TRP A 78 9.27 1.66 -2.83
N GLN A 79 9.39 2.14 -1.60
CA GLN A 79 8.34 2.02 -0.57
C GLN A 79 7.00 2.67 -0.95
N SER A 80 7.01 3.82 -1.64
CA SER A 80 5.76 4.51 -2.03
C SER A 80 4.90 3.68 -2.99
N LYS A 81 5.53 3.00 -3.96
CA LYS A 81 4.84 2.09 -4.90
C LYS A 81 4.29 0.88 -4.16
N THR A 82 5.08 0.28 -3.27
CA THR A 82 4.68 -0.89 -2.47
C THR A 82 3.45 -0.61 -1.61
N ILE A 83 3.38 0.56 -0.96
CA ILE A 83 2.21 0.96 -0.16
C ILE A 83 0.94 1.04 -1.02
N LEU A 84 1.03 1.59 -2.23
CA LEU A 84 -0.12 1.68 -3.14
C LEU A 84 -0.56 0.29 -3.61
N LEU A 85 0.37 -0.60 -3.94
CA LEU A 85 0.08 -1.98 -4.32
C LEU A 85 -0.64 -2.74 -3.20
N ILE A 86 -0.16 -2.63 -1.96
CA ILE A 86 -0.80 -3.28 -0.78
C ILE A 86 -2.23 -2.76 -0.57
N LYS A 87 -2.48 -1.46 -0.74
CA LYS A 87 -3.83 -0.91 -0.61
C LYS A 87 -4.78 -1.44 -1.70
N ARG A 88 -4.29 -1.54 -2.94
CA ARG A 88 -5.07 -2.05 -4.08
C ARG A 88 -5.30 -3.55 -4.00
N SER A 89 -4.30 -4.33 -3.57
CA SER A 89 -4.41 -5.78 -3.46
C SER A 89 -5.57 -6.17 -2.55
N LYS A 90 -5.78 -5.45 -1.44
CA LYS A 90 -6.95 -5.68 -0.56
C LYS A 90 -8.29 -5.61 -1.28
N LYS A 91 -8.42 -4.75 -2.31
CA LYS A 91 -9.65 -4.64 -3.11
C LYS A 91 -9.74 -5.73 -4.18
N TYR A 92 -8.65 -6.00 -4.89
CA TYR A 92 -8.70 -6.88 -6.06
C TYR A 92 -8.50 -8.35 -5.72
N PHE A 93 -7.76 -8.69 -4.66
CA PHE A 93 -7.56 -10.09 -4.26
C PHE A 93 -8.87 -10.74 -3.84
N SER A 94 -9.77 -10.02 -3.16
CA SER A 94 -11.11 -10.55 -2.84
C SER A 94 -11.97 -10.87 -4.07
N ILE A 95 -11.62 -10.30 -5.25
CA ILE A 95 -12.26 -10.60 -6.53
C ILE A 95 -11.50 -11.72 -7.26
N ILE A 96 -10.17 -11.66 -7.28
CA ILE A 96 -9.32 -12.60 -8.01
C ILE A 96 -9.32 -13.99 -7.36
N GLU A 97 -9.16 -14.09 -6.05
CA GLU A 97 -9.00 -15.38 -5.34
C GLU A 97 -10.19 -16.34 -5.56
N PRO A 98 -11.47 -15.90 -5.48
CA PRO A 98 -12.60 -16.77 -5.81
C PRO A 98 -12.59 -17.26 -7.27
N ILE A 99 -12.18 -16.40 -8.22
CA ILE A 99 -12.10 -16.75 -9.64
C ILE A 99 -11.02 -17.80 -9.86
N LEU A 100 -9.81 -17.61 -9.29
CA LEU A 100 -8.74 -18.59 -9.36
C LEU A 100 -9.19 -19.94 -8.82
N LYS A 101 -9.85 -19.94 -7.65
CA LYS A 101 -10.38 -21.15 -7.03
C LYS A 101 -11.44 -21.85 -7.89
N GLN A 102 -12.36 -21.10 -8.52
CA GLN A 102 -13.37 -21.67 -9.41
C GLN A 102 -12.75 -22.38 -10.61
N HIS A 103 -11.61 -21.90 -11.09
CA HIS A 103 -10.89 -22.44 -12.24
C HIS A 103 -9.75 -23.41 -11.86
N ASN A 104 -9.60 -23.77 -10.58
CA ASN A 104 -8.49 -24.58 -10.07
C ASN A 104 -7.09 -24.01 -10.43
N ILE A 105 -6.98 -22.68 -10.46
CA ILE A 105 -5.70 -21.98 -10.69
C ILE A 105 -5.02 -21.76 -9.33
N PRO A 106 -3.68 -21.94 -9.23
CA PRO A 106 -2.93 -21.65 -8.01
C PRO A 106 -3.16 -20.23 -7.48
N ASP A 107 -3.25 -20.08 -6.16
CA ASP A 107 -3.57 -18.79 -5.51
C ASP A 107 -2.50 -17.72 -5.76
N ASP A 108 -1.23 -18.11 -5.85
CA ASP A 108 -0.11 -17.21 -6.13
C ASP A 108 -0.16 -16.62 -7.55
N PHE A 109 -0.98 -17.16 -8.45
CA PHE A 109 -1.19 -16.60 -9.79
C PHE A 109 -1.75 -15.17 -9.75
N LYS A 110 -2.41 -14.75 -8.64
CA LYS A 110 -2.87 -13.36 -8.45
C LYS A 110 -1.74 -12.34 -8.50
N TYR A 111 -0.50 -12.74 -8.21
CA TYR A 111 0.65 -11.85 -8.26
C TYR A 111 1.08 -11.51 -9.69
N LEU A 112 0.62 -12.26 -10.71
CA LEU A 112 0.81 -11.88 -12.11
C LEU A 112 0.13 -10.54 -12.42
N ALA A 113 -1.11 -10.34 -11.96
CA ALA A 113 -1.82 -9.07 -12.13
C ALA A 113 -1.12 -7.91 -11.41
N VAL A 114 -0.43 -8.19 -10.29
CA VAL A 114 0.39 -7.20 -9.58
C VAL A 114 1.61 -6.81 -10.41
N ALA A 115 2.31 -7.79 -10.99
CA ALA A 115 3.50 -7.58 -11.79
C ALA A 115 3.23 -6.82 -13.10
N GLU A 116 2.14 -7.17 -13.80
CA GLU A 116 1.83 -6.62 -15.13
C GLU A 116 1.22 -5.21 -15.08
N SER A 117 0.22 -4.99 -14.22
CA SER A 117 -0.55 -3.73 -14.23
C SER A 117 -0.45 -2.93 -12.93
N GLY A 118 0.16 -3.49 -11.88
CA GLY A 118 0.09 -2.88 -10.54
C GLY A 118 -1.33 -2.71 -10.02
N LEU A 119 -2.26 -3.53 -10.53
CA LEU A 119 -3.70 -3.46 -10.27
C LEU A 119 -4.33 -2.12 -10.70
N GLU A 120 -3.78 -1.50 -11.73
CA GLU A 120 -4.32 -0.31 -12.37
C GLU A 120 -5.02 -0.64 -13.69
N ASN A 121 -5.89 0.26 -14.15
CA ASN A 121 -6.51 0.20 -15.46
C ASN A 121 -5.55 0.80 -16.50
N VAL A 122 -4.55 0.02 -16.90
CA VAL A 122 -3.53 0.41 -17.88
C VAL A 122 -3.74 -0.34 -19.18
N THR A 123 -3.39 0.30 -20.29
CA THR A 123 -3.40 -0.35 -21.61
C THR A 123 -1.96 -0.52 -22.09
N SER A 124 -1.57 -1.74 -22.42
CA SER A 124 -0.23 -2.00 -22.95
C SER A 124 -0.07 -1.43 -24.37
N PRO A 125 1.16 -1.20 -24.85
CA PRO A 125 1.40 -0.81 -26.24
C PRO A 125 0.81 -1.80 -27.26
N SER A 126 0.65 -3.07 -26.87
CA SER A 126 0.05 -4.13 -27.68
C SER A 126 -1.48 -4.25 -27.49
N GLY A 127 -2.10 -3.38 -26.69
CA GLY A 127 -3.56 -3.30 -26.54
C GLY A 127 -4.17 -4.20 -25.47
N ALA A 128 -3.36 -4.84 -24.61
CA ALA A 128 -3.87 -5.57 -23.46
C ALA A 128 -4.52 -4.60 -22.45
N LYS A 129 -5.65 -4.99 -21.85
CA LYS A 129 -6.45 -4.21 -20.89
C LYS A 129 -6.84 -5.05 -19.69
#